data_AF-A0A6J3HH62-F1
#
_entry.id   AF-A0A6J3HH62-F1
#
_cell.length_a   1.000
_cell.length_b   1.000
_cell.length_c   1.000
_cell.angle_alpha   90.00
_cell.angle_beta   90.00
_cell.angle_gamma   90.00
#
_symmetry.space_group_name_H-M   'P 1'
#
loop_
_entity.id
_entity.type
_entity.pdbx_description
1 polymer ?
#
loop_
_entity_poly.entity_id
_entity_poly.type
_entity_poly.pdbx_seq_one_letter_code
_entity_poly.pdbx_strand_id
1 'polypeptide(L)'
;LPTCPSDRCPPSLTHRPVLPLPHLPGLAGAALPGGRASLRPLLRRAWPAPLFGLLFLLSSHLFPLEAVREDAFYARPLPARLFYMIPVFFAFRMRFYVAWIAAECGCIAAGFGAYPVAAKARAGGGPTLQCPPPSSPEKAASLEYDYETIRNIDCYGTDFCVRVRDGMRYWNMTVQWWLAQYIYKSAPARSYVLR
;
A
#
# COMPACT_ATOMS: atom_id res chain seq x y z
N LEU A 1 -4.13 48.09 -32.39
CA LEU A 1 -3.08 47.51 -31.52
C LEU A 1 -2.90 48.46 -30.33
N PRO A 2 -2.73 47.97 -29.09
CA PRO A 2 -2.47 46.58 -28.66
C PRO A 2 -3.68 45.97 -27.89
N THR A 3 -4.12 44.69 -27.94
CA THR A 3 -3.58 43.31 -27.88
C THR A 3 -3.20 42.75 -26.50
N CYS A 4 -4.12 41.96 -25.92
CA CYS A 4 -4.00 40.73 -25.08
C CYS A 4 -3.18 40.73 -23.76
N PRO A 5 -3.34 39.73 -22.83
CA PRO A 5 -4.05 38.45 -22.98
C PRO A 5 -5.02 38.03 -21.84
N SER A 6 -6.02 37.27 -22.27
CA SER A 6 -6.70 36.20 -21.57
C SER A 6 -5.73 35.19 -20.96
N ASP A 7 -5.66 35.08 -19.62
CA ASP A 7 -5.25 33.87 -18.88
C ASP A 7 -5.22 34.17 -17.38
N ARG A 8 -6.33 33.90 -16.68
CA ARG A 8 -6.39 33.58 -15.24
C ARG A 8 -7.83 33.35 -14.80
N CYS A 9 -8.39 32.22 -15.21
CA CYS A 9 -9.54 31.63 -14.51
C CYS A 9 -8.98 30.49 -13.65
N PRO A 10 -9.04 30.55 -12.30
CA PRO A 10 -8.57 29.45 -11.47
C PRO A 10 -9.56 28.27 -11.62
N PRO A 11 -9.09 27.03 -11.81
CA PRO A 11 -10.01 25.90 -11.87
C PRO A 11 -10.61 25.67 -10.49
N SER A 12 -11.94 25.62 -10.48
CA SER A 12 -12.84 25.37 -9.37
C SER A 12 -12.37 24.20 -8.47
N LEU A 13 -12.23 24.51 -7.18
CA LEU A 13 -12.18 23.56 -6.07
C LEU A 13 -13.51 22.81 -6.00
N THR A 14 -13.61 21.71 -6.75
CA THR A 14 -14.64 20.70 -6.57
C THR A 14 -14.09 19.64 -5.63
N HIS A 15 -14.75 19.47 -4.49
CA HIS A 15 -14.56 18.36 -3.54
C HIS A 15 -14.47 17.03 -4.30
N ARG A 16 -13.26 16.48 -4.45
CA ARG A 16 -13.06 15.14 -5.00
C ARG A 16 -13.05 14.13 -3.84
N PRO A 17 -13.87 13.08 -3.89
CA PRO A 17 -13.85 12.02 -2.88
C PRO A 17 -12.52 11.24 -2.89
N VAL A 18 -12.30 10.52 -1.78
CA VAL A 18 -11.06 9.90 -1.26
C VAL A 18 -10.34 8.90 -2.17
N LEU A 19 -10.86 8.61 -3.37
CA LEU A 19 -10.12 7.96 -4.45
C LEU A 19 -10.32 8.79 -5.72
N PRO A 20 -9.26 9.34 -6.35
CA PRO A 20 -9.36 9.69 -7.75
C PRO A 20 -9.39 8.37 -8.52
N LEU A 21 -10.56 7.73 -8.59
CA LEU A 21 -10.88 6.88 -9.73
C LEU A 21 -10.80 7.82 -10.94
N PRO A 22 -9.82 7.67 -11.84
CA PRO A 22 -9.88 8.41 -13.09
C PRO A 22 -11.21 8.03 -13.73
N HIS A 23 -11.97 9.04 -14.16
CA HIS A 23 -13.14 8.88 -15.01
C HIS A 23 -12.70 8.29 -16.36
N LEU A 24 -12.37 7.01 -16.36
CA LEU A 24 -12.39 6.11 -17.50
C LEU A 24 -13.71 5.35 -17.36
N PRO A 25 -14.80 5.85 -17.96
CA PRO A 25 -16.03 5.06 -18.05
C PRO A 25 -15.68 3.83 -18.88
N GLY A 26 -15.45 2.69 -18.23
CA GLY A 26 -15.18 1.42 -18.90
C GLY A 26 -14.12 0.49 -18.30
N LEU A 27 -13.33 0.90 -17.29
CA LEU A 27 -12.28 0.02 -16.73
C LEU A 27 -12.43 -0.32 -15.24
N ALA A 28 -13.32 0.35 -14.51
CA ALA A 28 -13.60 0.05 -13.09
C ALA A 28 -14.38 -1.26 -12.86
N GLY A 29 -14.62 -2.04 -13.91
CA GLY A 29 -15.35 -3.31 -13.86
C GLY A 29 -15.17 -4.13 -15.13
N ALA A 30 -14.09 -3.91 -15.88
CA ALA A 30 -13.72 -4.84 -16.94
C ALA A 30 -13.17 -6.10 -16.24
N ALA A 31 -14.10 -6.98 -15.84
CA ALA A 31 -13.77 -8.38 -15.65
C ALA A 31 -12.91 -8.79 -16.84
N LEU A 32 -11.67 -9.21 -16.56
CA LEU A 32 -10.72 -9.67 -17.58
C LEU A 32 -11.49 -10.51 -18.62
N PRO A 33 -11.58 -10.06 -19.89
CA PRO A 33 -12.37 -10.76 -20.89
C PRO A 33 -11.64 -12.08 -21.17
N GLY A 34 -12.14 -13.15 -20.57
CA GLY A 34 -11.53 -14.48 -20.63
C GLY A 34 -11.11 -15.04 -19.26
N GLY A 35 -12.08 -15.28 -18.37
CA GLY A 35 -12.29 -16.55 -17.64
C GLY A 35 -11.17 -17.23 -16.85
N ARG A 36 -9.97 -16.66 -16.76
CA ARG A 36 -8.91 -17.09 -15.86
C ARG A 36 -8.41 -15.84 -15.17
N ALA A 37 -9.03 -15.50 -14.04
CA ALA A 37 -8.35 -14.70 -13.04
C ALA A 37 -6.98 -15.37 -12.83
N SER A 38 -5.92 -14.75 -13.33
CA SER A 38 -4.60 -15.32 -13.20
C SER A 38 -4.34 -15.40 -11.70
N LEU A 39 -4.32 -16.62 -11.14
CA LEU A 39 -4.01 -16.84 -9.73
C LEU A 39 -2.55 -16.46 -9.43
N ARG A 40 -1.73 -16.27 -10.48
CA ARG A 40 -0.30 -15.95 -10.36
C ARG A 40 -0.03 -14.67 -9.54
N PRO A 41 -0.59 -13.49 -9.86
CA PRO A 41 -0.42 -12.28 -9.04
C PRO A 41 -0.88 -12.47 -7.60
N LEU A 42 -2.00 -13.17 -7.39
CA LEU A 42 -2.51 -13.45 -6.05
C LEU A 42 -1.56 -14.35 -5.26
N LEU A 43 -1.13 -15.48 -5.84
CA LEU A 43 -0.20 -16.42 -5.20
C LEU A 43 1.17 -15.77 -4.95
N ARG A 44 1.66 -14.96 -5.90
CA ARG A 44 2.90 -14.21 -5.74
C ARG A 44 2.81 -13.24 -4.57
N ARG A 45 1.65 -12.58 -4.39
CA ARG A 45 1.45 -11.68 -3.25
C ARG A 45 1.24 -12.42 -1.93
N ALA A 46 0.56 -13.56 -1.96
CA ALA A 46 0.26 -14.38 -0.79
C ALA A 46 1.46 -15.20 -0.28
N TRP A 47 2.45 -15.51 -1.13
CA TRP A 47 3.62 -16.34 -0.80
C TRP A 47 4.31 -16.03 0.54
N PRO A 48 4.58 -14.76 0.92
CA PRO A 48 5.20 -14.45 2.21
C PRO A 48 4.27 -14.59 3.43
N ALA A 49 2.94 -14.61 3.24
CA ALA A 49 1.97 -14.68 4.35
C ALA A 49 2.13 -15.92 5.26
N PRO A 50 2.31 -17.17 4.77
CA PRO A 50 2.50 -18.32 5.64
C PRO A 50 3.77 -18.21 6.51
N LEU A 51 4.86 -17.65 5.98
CA LEU A 51 6.08 -17.42 6.75
C LEU A 51 5.83 -16.44 7.90
N PHE A 52 5.21 -15.29 7.62
CA PHE A 52 4.88 -14.32 8.66
C PHE A 52 3.85 -14.85 9.65
N GLY A 53 2.88 -15.65 9.20
CA GLY A 53 1.91 -16.33 10.06
C GLY A 53 2.59 -17.30 11.02
N LEU A 54 3.53 -18.12 10.54
CA LEU A 54 4.31 -19.03 11.38
C LEU A 54 5.17 -18.27 12.40
N LEU A 55 5.87 -17.23 11.97
CA LEU A 55 6.69 -16.39 12.85
C LEU A 55 5.85 -15.69 13.92
N PHE A 56 4.65 -15.22 13.56
CA PHE A 56 3.67 -14.67 14.49
C PHE A 56 3.24 -15.69 15.54
N LEU A 57 2.84 -16.90 15.11
CA LEU A 57 2.41 -17.97 16.00
C LEU A 57 3.54 -18.41 16.94
N LEU A 58 4.74 -18.60 16.40
CA LEU A 58 5.92 -18.99 17.19
C LEU A 58 6.28 -17.94 18.24
N SER A 59 6.36 -16.66 17.84
CA SER A 59 6.67 -15.60 18.81
C SER A 59 5.57 -15.43 19.84
N SER A 60 4.30 -15.56 19.45
CA SER A 60 3.17 -15.44 20.38
C SER A 60 3.07 -16.61 21.34
N HIS A 61 3.52 -17.80 20.94
CA HIS A 61 3.61 -18.98 21.80
C HIS A 61 4.78 -18.87 22.79
N LEU A 62 5.96 -18.43 22.34
CA LEU A 62 7.14 -18.30 23.19
C LEU A 62 7.08 -17.09 24.12
N PHE A 63 6.45 -16.00 23.68
CA PHE A 63 6.36 -14.72 24.39
C PHE A 63 4.91 -14.21 24.39
N PRO A 64 4.02 -14.81 25.19
CA PRO A 64 2.62 -14.43 25.25
C PRO A 64 2.46 -12.98 25.75
N LEU A 65 1.53 -12.23 25.14
CA LEU A 65 1.24 -10.86 25.54
C LEU A 65 0.74 -10.78 26.99
N GLU A 66 0.02 -11.80 27.45
CA GLU A 66 -0.59 -11.80 28.78
C GLU A 66 0.44 -11.78 29.90
N ALA A 67 1.64 -12.32 29.68
CA ALA A 67 2.71 -12.27 30.65
C ALA A 67 3.15 -10.82 30.95
N VAL A 68 2.90 -9.85 30.07
CA VAL A 68 3.19 -8.42 30.32
C VAL A 68 2.17 -7.80 31.28
N ARG A 69 0.97 -8.37 31.38
CA ARG A 69 -0.13 -7.86 32.21
C ARG A 69 -0.07 -8.37 33.64
N GLU A 70 0.76 -9.37 33.91
CA GLU A 70 0.93 -9.96 35.25
C GLU A 70 1.78 -9.05 36.14
N ASP A 71 1.40 -8.93 37.42
CA ASP A 71 2.16 -8.15 38.41
C ASP A 71 3.61 -8.63 38.56
N ALA A 72 3.84 -9.93 38.37
CA ALA A 72 5.17 -10.54 38.39
C ALA A 72 6.10 -10.01 37.30
N PHE A 73 5.57 -9.49 36.19
CA PHE A 73 6.36 -8.86 35.14
C PHE A 73 6.89 -7.50 35.56
N TYR A 74 6.10 -6.72 36.31
CA TYR A 74 6.52 -5.42 36.84
C TYR A 74 7.62 -5.54 37.89
N ALA A 75 7.69 -6.68 38.58
CA ALA A 75 8.77 -7.00 39.51
C ALA A 75 10.12 -7.30 38.81
N ARG A 76 10.14 -7.50 37.49
CA ARG A 76 11.38 -7.81 36.75
C ARG A 76 12.27 -6.57 36.60
N PRO A 77 13.60 -6.75 36.56
CA PRO A 77 14.53 -5.65 36.28
C PRO A 77 14.26 -5.05 34.90
N LEU A 78 14.54 -3.75 34.74
CA LEU A 78 14.24 -3.00 33.51
C LEU A 78 14.76 -3.66 32.21
N PRO A 79 15.99 -4.20 32.15
CA PRO A 79 16.49 -4.85 30.94
C PRO A 79 15.65 -6.05 30.50
N ALA A 80 15.14 -6.84 31.45
CA ALA A 80 14.29 -7.99 31.15
C ALA A 80 12.94 -7.55 30.56
N ARG A 81 12.39 -6.44 31.05
CA ARG A 81 11.16 -5.85 30.52
C ARG A 81 11.38 -5.30 29.11
N LEU A 82 12.48 -4.59 28.86
CA LEU A 82 12.83 -4.07 27.53
C LEU A 82 13.08 -5.21 26.53
N PHE A 83 13.78 -6.26 26.95
CA PHE A 83 13.98 -7.45 26.11
C PHE A 83 12.65 -8.07 25.72
N TYR A 84 11.70 -8.22 26.65
CA TYR A 84 10.39 -8.80 26.37
C TYR A 84 9.54 -7.97 25.39
N MET A 85 9.76 -6.65 25.31
CA MET A 85 9.07 -5.81 24.33
C MET A 85 9.47 -6.19 22.89
N ILE A 86 10.72 -6.60 22.66
CA ILE A 86 11.23 -6.94 21.31
C ILE A 86 10.39 -8.05 20.63
N PRO A 87 10.24 -9.26 21.21
CA PRO A 87 9.44 -10.31 20.59
C PRO A 87 7.94 -9.96 20.54
N VAL A 88 7.42 -9.18 21.49
CA VAL A 88 6.02 -8.70 21.45
C VAL A 88 5.77 -7.77 20.27
N PHE A 89 6.64 -6.77 20.06
CA PHE A 89 6.57 -5.88 18.90
C PHE A 89 6.77 -6.63 17.58
N PHE A 90 7.68 -7.62 17.58
CA PHE A 90 7.88 -8.48 16.42
C PHE A 90 6.61 -9.28 16.08
N ALA A 91 5.99 -9.94 17.05
CA ALA A 91 4.73 -10.66 16.85
C ALA A 91 3.62 -9.75 16.33
N PHE A 92 3.46 -8.55 16.93
CA PHE A 92 2.53 -7.55 16.45
C PHE A 92 2.80 -7.18 14.99
N ARG A 93 4.05 -6.92 14.62
CA ARG A 93 4.46 -6.58 13.24
C ARG A 93 4.14 -7.70 12.24
N MET A 94 4.45 -8.95 12.58
CA MET A 94 4.12 -10.10 11.72
C MET A 94 2.61 -10.20 11.47
N ARG A 95 1.79 -9.92 12.49
CA ARG A 95 0.32 -9.87 12.35
C ARG A 95 -0.13 -8.80 11.35
N PHE A 96 0.47 -7.60 11.36
CA PHE A 96 0.17 -6.56 10.37
C PHE A 96 0.57 -6.95 8.95
N TYR A 97 1.73 -7.60 8.79
CA TYR A 97 2.15 -8.08 7.47
C TYR A 97 1.15 -9.07 6.87
N VAL A 98 0.69 -10.06 7.65
CA VAL A 98 -0.34 -11.00 7.19
C VAL A 98 -1.64 -10.25 6.84
N ALA A 99 -2.08 -9.32 7.70
CA ALA A 99 -3.30 -8.57 7.47
C ALA A 99 -3.27 -7.73 6.17
N TRP A 100 -2.17 -7.05 5.89
CA TRP A 100 -2.05 -6.29 4.63
C TRP A 100 -1.90 -7.18 3.41
N ILE A 101 -1.13 -8.27 3.49
CA ILE A 101 -1.04 -9.21 2.38
C ILE A 101 -2.43 -9.76 2.06
N ALA A 102 -3.22 -10.12 3.08
CA ALA A 102 -4.59 -10.59 2.91
C ALA A 102 -5.50 -9.51 2.28
N ALA A 103 -5.43 -8.27 2.76
CA ALA A 103 -6.20 -7.15 2.21
C ALA A 103 -5.86 -6.89 0.73
N GLU A 104 -4.57 -6.90 0.40
CA GLU A 104 -4.11 -6.74 -0.98
C GLU A 104 -4.52 -7.91 -1.86
N CYS A 105 -4.44 -9.15 -1.38
CA CYS A 105 -4.96 -10.32 -2.10
C CYS A 105 -6.47 -10.20 -2.34
N GLY A 106 -7.24 -9.66 -1.39
CA GLY A 106 -8.65 -9.38 -1.57
C GLY A 106 -8.91 -8.37 -2.69
N CYS A 107 -8.11 -7.30 -2.75
CA CYS A 107 -8.17 -6.33 -3.85
C CYS A 107 -7.79 -6.96 -5.20
N ILE A 108 -6.74 -7.79 -5.26
CA ILE A 108 -6.33 -8.52 -6.47
C ILE A 108 -7.46 -9.45 -6.94
N ALA A 109 -8.06 -10.22 -6.02
CA ALA A 109 -9.15 -11.14 -6.32
C ALA A 109 -10.39 -10.42 -6.87
N ALA A 110 -10.66 -9.20 -6.40
CA ALA A 110 -11.71 -8.33 -6.90
C ALA A 110 -11.35 -7.59 -8.21
N GLY A 111 -10.11 -7.74 -8.71
CA GLY A 111 -9.64 -7.05 -9.92
C GLY A 111 -9.28 -5.58 -9.71
N PHE A 112 -9.19 -5.10 -8.47
CA PHE A 112 -8.82 -3.71 -8.18
C PHE A 112 -7.33 -3.46 -8.38
N GLY A 113 -7.01 -2.29 -8.92
CA GLY A 113 -5.63 -1.84 -9.06
C GLY A 113 -4.84 -2.52 -10.16
N ALA A 114 -5.49 -3.32 -11.01
CA ALA A 114 -4.87 -3.94 -12.18
C ALA A 114 -4.58 -2.88 -13.25
N TYR A 115 -3.30 -2.66 -13.55
CA TYR A 115 -2.87 -1.80 -14.64
C TYR A 115 -1.88 -2.52 -15.55
N PRO A 116 -1.86 -2.25 -16.87
CA PRO A 116 -0.79 -2.76 -17.72
C PRO A 116 0.57 -2.31 -17.19
N VAL A 117 1.57 -3.19 -17.19
CA VAL A 117 2.93 -2.88 -16.70
C VAL A 117 3.51 -1.62 -17.38
N ALA A 118 3.15 -1.38 -18.64
CA ALA A 118 3.54 -0.19 -19.40
C ALA A 118 3.07 1.14 -18.76
N ALA A 119 1.99 1.13 -17.98
CA ALA A 119 1.46 2.30 -17.29
C ALA A 119 2.31 2.73 -16.08
N LYS A 120 3.29 1.90 -15.66
CA LYS A 120 4.19 2.16 -14.52
C LYS A 120 3.45 2.65 -13.30
N ALA A 121 2.48 1.85 -12.83
CA ALA A 121 1.63 2.27 -11.74
C ALA A 121 2.41 2.42 -10.42
N ARG A 122 1.92 3.29 -9.52
CA ARG A 122 2.52 3.51 -8.20
C ARG A 122 1.48 3.33 -7.10
N ALA A 123 1.92 2.81 -5.95
CA ALA A 123 1.12 2.68 -4.74
C ALA A 123 0.35 3.98 -4.42
N GLY A 124 -0.98 3.88 -4.34
CA GLY A 124 -1.93 4.98 -4.13
C GLY A 124 -2.12 5.91 -5.33
N GLY A 125 -1.11 6.10 -6.17
CA GLY A 125 -1.10 7.07 -7.26
C GLY A 125 -1.66 6.62 -8.60
N GLY A 126 -1.87 5.32 -8.79
CA GLY A 126 -2.36 4.79 -10.06
C GLY A 126 -1.30 4.87 -11.17
N PRO A 127 -1.72 4.86 -12.45
CA PRO A 127 -0.82 4.84 -13.60
C PRO A 127 -0.08 6.18 -13.73
N THR A 128 1.24 6.12 -13.95
CA THR A 128 2.06 7.33 -14.13
C THR A 128 2.30 7.66 -15.59
N LEU A 129 2.17 6.68 -16.48
CA LEU A 129 2.24 6.85 -17.94
C LEU A 129 0.88 6.57 -18.56
N GLN A 130 0.53 7.36 -19.59
CA GLN A 130 -0.64 7.07 -20.41
C GLN A 130 -0.36 5.82 -21.25
N CYS A 131 -1.23 4.83 -21.12
CA CYS A 131 -1.20 3.63 -21.94
C CYS A 131 -2.49 3.60 -22.78
N PRO A 132 -2.40 3.53 -24.11
CA PRO A 132 -3.60 3.44 -24.94
C PRO A 132 -4.37 2.16 -24.62
N PRO A 133 -5.71 2.20 -24.66
CA PRO A 133 -6.51 1.01 -24.40
C PRO A 133 -6.18 -0.07 -25.44
N PRO A 134 -6.25 -1.37 -25.06
CA PRO A 134 -6.00 -2.45 -26.00
C PRO A 134 -6.99 -2.37 -27.17
N SER A 135 -6.48 -2.53 -28.40
CA SER A 135 -7.28 -2.45 -29.62
C SER A 135 -8.25 -3.63 -29.81
N SER A 136 -8.05 -4.73 -29.06
CA SER A 136 -8.90 -5.91 -29.07
C SER A 136 -8.87 -6.62 -27.71
N PRO A 137 -9.91 -7.41 -27.36
CA PRO A 137 -9.93 -8.21 -26.15
C PRO A 137 -8.82 -9.28 -26.12
N GLU A 138 -8.41 -9.82 -27.27
CA GLU A 138 -7.29 -10.76 -27.37
C GLU A 138 -5.97 -10.11 -26.95
N LYS A 139 -5.73 -8.87 -27.40
CA LYS A 139 -4.56 -8.10 -26.96
C LYS A 139 -4.64 -7.79 -25.46
N ALA A 140 -5.84 -7.47 -24.95
CA ALA A 140 -6.05 -7.27 -23.51
C ALA A 140 -5.68 -8.52 -22.69
N ALA A 141 -6.05 -9.72 -23.15
CA ALA A 141 -5.72 -10.98 -22.47
C ALA A 141 -4.21 -11.30 -22.53
N SER A 142 -3.51 -10.84 -23.56
CA SER A 142 -2.05 -11.04 -23.71
C SER A 142 -1.20 -10.05 -22.89
N LEU A 143 -1.79 -8.96 -22.42
CA LEU A 143 -1.06 -7.93 -21.66
C LEU A 143 -0.74 -8.43 -20.24
N GLU A 144 0.48 -8.12 -19.80
CA GLU A 144 0.86 -8.31 -18.41
C GLU A 144 0.34 -7.14 -17.57
N TYR A 145 -0.32 -7.49 -16.45
CA TYR A 145 -0.87 -6.52 -15.49
C TYR A 145 -0.08 -6.57 -14.19
N ASP A 146 0.23 -5.39 -13.66
CA ASP A 146 0.70 -5.19 -12.29
C ASP A 146 -0.43 -4.74 -11.36
N TYR A 147 -0.21 -4.92 -10.06
CA TYR A 147 -1.12 -4.50 -9.00
C TYR A 147 -0.43 -3.52 -8.04
N GLU A 148 0.59 -2.80 -8.52
CA GLU A 148 1.41 -1.92 -7.67
C GLU A 148 0.60 -0.76 -7.09
N THR A 149 -0.53 -0.38 -7.70
CA THR A 149 -1.40 0.70 -7.20
C THR A 149 -2.00 0.39 -5.83
N ILE A 150 -2.35 -0.87 -5.57
CA ILE A 150 -2.96 -1.30 -4.31
C ILE A 150 -1.93 -1.80 -3.30
N ARG A 151 -0.64 -1.84 -3.67
CA ARG A 151 0.44 -2.27 -2.78
C ARG A 151 0.55 -1.31 -1.61
N ASN A 152 0.35 -1.81 -0.40
CA ASN A 152 0.28 -1.02 0.80
C ASN A 152 1.46 -1.29 1.75
N ILE A 153 2.12 -2.44 1.64
CA ILE A 153 3.32 -2.76 2.43
C ILE A 153 4.47 -3.30 1.58
N ASP A 154 5.68 -2.81 1.84
CA ASP A 154 6.93 -3.44 1.42
C ASP A 154 7.69 -3.96 2.64
N CYS A 155 7.53 -5.25 2.95
CA CYS A 155 8.08 -5.85 4.18
C CYS A 155 9.61 -5.75 4.21
N TYR A 156 10.28 -6.05 3.08
CA TYR A 156 11.74 -6.00 2.99
C TYR A 156 12.26 -4.57 3.21
N GLY A 157 11.69 -3.59 2.49
CA GLY A 157 12.04 -2.19 2.66
C GLY A 157 11.75 -1.68 4.07
N THR A 158 10.69 -2.14 4.72
CA THR A 158 10.32 -1.72 6.08
C THR A 158 11.26 -2.31 7.15
N ASP A 159 11.72 -3.55 6.99
CA ASP A 159 12.57 -4.24 7.97
C ASP A 159 14.05 -3.87 7.86
N PHE A 160 14.53 -3.63 6.64
CA PHE A 160 15.97 -3.46 6.38
C PHE A 160 16.36 -2.03 5.98
N CYS A 161 15.44 -1.06 6.04
CA CYS A 161 15.80 0.34 5.85
C CYS A 161 16.70 0.84 6.99
N VAL A 162 17.75 1.58 6.64
CA VAL A 162 18.64 2.23 7.62
C VAL A 162 18.02 3.51 8.19
N ARG A 163 17.22 4.21 7.38
CA ARG A 163 16.63 5.51 7.76
C ARG A 163 15.16 5.34 8.10
N VAL A 164 14.75 5.87 9.25
CA VAL A 164 13.34 5.88 9.70
C VAL A 164 12.42 6.49 8.65
N ARG A 165 12.86 7.57 7.99
CA ARG A 165 12.11 8.23 6.90
C ARG A 165 11.80 7.27 5.75
N ASP A 166 12.74 6.39 5.41
CA ASP A 166 12.55 5.44 4.32
C ASP A 166 11.59 4.32 4.77
N GLY A 167 11.71 3.83 6.01
CA GLY A 167 10.77 2.88 6.60
C GLY A 167 9.32 3.38 6.59
N MET A 168 9.10 4.66 6.91
CA MET A 168 7.77 5.28 6.83
C MET A 168 7.17 5.27 5.42
N ARG A 169 7.99 5.29 4.36
CA ARG A 169 7.52 5.26 2.97
C ARG A 169 7.12 3.86 2.51
N TYR A 170 7.67 2.83 3.12
CA TYR A 170 7.37 1.43 2.80
C TYR A 170 6.16 0.88 3.58
N TRP A 171 5.77 1.57 4.65
CA TRP A 171 4.66 1.23 5.53
C TRP A 171 3.38 2.03 5.18
N ASN A 172 2.26 1.35 4.95
CA ASN A 172 1.00 1.96 4.51
C ASN A 172 1.20 2.90 3.29
N MET A 173 1.88 2.40 2.26
CA MET A 173 2.32 3.17 1.09
C MET A 173 1.20 3.98 0.44
N THR A 174 0.00 3.40 0.32
CA THR A 174 -1.16 4.08 -0.29
C THR A 174 -1.66 5.25 0.57
N VAL A 175 -1.66 5.08 1.90
CA VAL A 175 -2.01 6.13 2.87
C VAL A 175 -0.96 7.24 2.85
N GLN A 176 0.32 6.89 2.79
CA GLN A 176 1.41 7.87 2.69
C GLN A 176 1.28 8.71 1.43
N TRP A 177 0.96 8.06 0.30
CA TRP A 177 0.68 8.77 -0.94
C TRP A 177 -0.52 9.72 -0.78
N TRP A 178 -1.62 9.25 -0.19
CA TRP A 178 -2.81 10.05 0.05
C TRP A 178 -2.53 11.27 0.94
N LEU A 179 -1.83 11.08 2.07
CA LEU A 179 -1.42 12.17 2.96
C LEU A 179 -0.57 13.20 2.21
N ALA A 180 0.39 12.74 1.39
CA ALA A 180 1.25 13.62 0.62
C ALA A 180 0.48 14.43 -0.44
N GLN A 181 -0.53 13.85 -1.09
CA GLN A 181 -1.30 14.58 -2.11
C GLN A 181 -2.31 15.54 -1.52
N TYR A 182 -3.05 15.11 -0.49
CA TYR A 182 -4.26 15.80 -0.06
C TYR A 182 -4.09 16.61 1.22
N ILE A 183 -3.14 16.24 2.08
CA ILE A 183 -2.95 16.88 3.39
C ILE A 183 -1.69 17.75 3.38
N TYR A 184 -0.52 17.18 3.06
CA TYR A 184 0.73 17.92 3.20
C TYR A 184 0.91 19.03 2.17
N LYS A 185 0.36 18.86 0.96
CA LYS A 185 0.37 19.92 -0.07
C LYS A 185 -0.63 21.04 0.20
N SER A 186 -1.72 20.75 0.90
CA SER A 186 -2.78 21.71 1.24
C SER A 186 -2.55 22.39 2.60
N ALA A 187 -1.61 21.89 3.40
CA ALA A 187 -1.31 22.44 4.71
C ALA A 187 -0.76 23.88 4.61
N PRO A 188 -1.28 24.83 5.42
CA PRO A 188 -0.90 26.24 5.36
C PRO A 188 0.55 26.49 5.80
N ALA A 189 1.13 25.59 6.60
CA ALA A 189 2.55 25.58 6.90
C ALA A 189 3.24 24.58 5.96
N ARG A 190 4.23 25.03 5.17
CA ARG A 190 5.13 24.14 4.42
C ARG A 190 5.81 23.22 5.43
N SER A 191 5.37 21.95 5.51
CA SER A 191 5.96 20.99 6.44
C SER A 191 7.43 20.79 6.06
N TYR A 192 8.35 21.30 6.89
CA TYR A 192 9.81 21.20 6.73
C TYR A 192 10.35 19.75 6.69
N VAL A 193 9.50 18.75 6.97
CA VAL A 193 9.86 17.34 7.13
C VAL A 193 10.11 16.60 5.80
N LEU A 194 9.78 17.21 4.64
CA LEU A 194 9.87 16.56 3.32
C LEU A 194 10.96 17.09 2.38
N ARG A 195 11.96 17.82 2.87
CA ARG A 195 13.14 18.18 2.05
C ARG A 195 14.22 17.07 2.05
#